data_AF-A0A2M7EXM9-F1
#
_entry.id   AF-A0A2M7EXM9-F1
#
_cell.length_a   1.000
_cell.length_b   1.000
_cell.length_c   1.000
_cell.angle_alpha   90.00
_cell.angle_beta   90.00
_cell.angle_gamma   90.00
#
_symmetry.space_group_name_H-M   'P 1'
#
loop_
_entity.id
_entity.type
_entity.pdbx_description
1 polymer ?
#
loop_
_entity_poly.entity_id
_entity_poly.type
_entity_poly.pdbx_seq_one_letter_code
_entity_poly.pdbx_strand_id
1 'polypeptide(L)'
;MSILPPFRTTDLPRLSVFVDADNISAAQATAILDLARRLGAPDLIRAYGNACHRPEWDRVPGFHLIHSGSGKNATDMLICLDAMERALSQQCEAVLLVSSDQDFTHLATRLRERGLTVIGAGEAKTSERFRAACSVFEELAAPVSPRSTPPPDDLDSKIHEIIKPDNSNRQSIPVTQLSNSMWAKHKFKISEHPDKNWTDYLGHRTHLYEVAVTKGTTTVRCKPAAFKIAAN
;
A
#
# COMPACT_ATOMS: atom_id res chain seq x y z
N MET A 1 44.66 32.92 -5.63
CA MET A 1 43.27 33.26 -5.29
C MET A 1 42.37 32.28 -6.02
N SER A 2 41.83 31.28 -5.32
CA SER A 2 40.88 30.33 -5.90
C SER A 2 39.49 30.93 -5.80
N ILE A 3 38.89 31.26 -6.94
CA ILE A 3 37.52 31.77 -7.02
C ILE A 3 36.65 30.58 -7.43
N LEU A 4 36.38 29.67 -6.49
CA LEU A 4 35.25 28.77 -6.65
C LEU A 4 34.00 29.48 -6.13
N PRO A 5 32.92 29.58 -6.92
CA PRO A 5 31.68 30.15 -6.42
C PRO A 5 31.15 29.25 -5.30
N PRO A 6 30.54 29.81 -4.22
CA PRO A 6 29.76 29.01 -3.32
C PRO A 6 28.53 28.52 -4.09
N PHE A 7 28.51 27.25 -4.46
CA PHE A 7 27.24 26.59 -4.74
C PHE A 7 26.45 26.60 -3.44
N ARG A 8 25.50 27.52 -3.30
CA ARG A 8 24.36 27.30 -2.40
C ARG A 8 23.47 26.28 -3.10
N THR A 9 23.81 25.01 -2.98
CA THR A 9 22.79 23.97 -2.94
C THR A 9 21.89 24.37 -1.79
N THR A 10 20.62 24.65 -2.03
CA THR A 10 19.67 24.77 -0.92
C THR A 10 19.69 23.44 -0.19
N ASP A 11 20.41 23.36 0.93
CA ASP A 11 20.47 22.14 1.73
C ASP A 11 19.02 21.81 2.11
N LEU A 12 18.56 20.64 1.68
CA LEU A 12 17.24 20.15 2.04
C LEU A 12 17.14 20.09 3.57
N PRO A 13 16.00 20.51 4.17
CA PRO A 13 15.89 20.56 5.62
C PRO A 13 16.13 19.19 6.22
N ARG A 14 16.89 19.13 7.33
CA ARG A 14 17.14 17.89 8.05
C ARG A 14 15.83 17.33 8.57
N LEU A 15 15.44 16.17 8.06
CA LEU A 15 14.13 15.57 8.27
C LEU A 15 14.23 14.33 9.14
N SER A 16 13.50 14.30 10.25
CA SER A 16 13.33 13.10 11.06
C SER A 16 11.97 12.46 10.82
N VAL A 17 11.97 11.16 10.52
CA VAL A 17 10.79 10.39 10.12
C VAL A 17 10.38 9.45 11.24
N PHE A 18 9.13 9.57 11.69
CA PHE A 18 8.52 8.75 12.72
C PHE A 18 7.29 8.07 12.14
N VAL A 19 7.32 6.75 12.05
CA VAL A 19 6.22 5.93 11.56
C VAL A 19 5.54 5.20 12.70
N ASP A 20 4.23 5.34 12.78
CA ASP A 20 3.38 4.54 13.65
C ASP A 20 3.10 3.17 12.98
N ALA A 21 3.90 2.16 13.33
CA ALA A 21 3.84 0.84 12.73
C ALA A 21 2.60 0.03 13.17
N ASP A 22 1.94 0.43 14.25
CA ASP A 22 0.70 -0.22 14.68
C ASP A 22 -0.46 0.14 13.74
N ASN A 23 -0.47 1.37 13.23
CA ASN A 23 -1.47 1.89 12.29
C ASN A 23 -1.05 1.89 10.81
N ILE A 24 0.26 1.90 10.51
CA ILE A 24 0.79 1.94 9.14
C ILE A 24 1.42 0.61 8.74
N SER A 25 0.98 0.05 7.62
CA SER A 25 1.53 -1.18 7.06
C SER A 25 2.94 -0.97 6.47
N ALA A 26 3.85 -1.91 6.72
CA ALA A 26 5.18 -1.96 6.10
C ALA A 26 5.15 -1.97 4.55
N ALA A 27 4.03 -2.36 3.93
CA ALA A 27 3.85 -2.25 2.48
C ALA A 27 3.93 -0.80 1.95
N GLN A 28 3.74 0.20 2.82
CA GLN A 28 3.84 1.62 2.48
C GLN A 28 5.26 2.18 2.68
N ALA A 29 6.21 1.39 3.17
CA ALA A 29 7.55 1.85 3.51
C ALA A 29 8.29 2.54 2.36
N THR A 30 8.21 2.00 1.14
CA THR A 30 8.83 2.62 -0.04
C THR A 30 8.24 4.00 -0.32
N ALA A 31 6.91 4.12 -0.28
CA ALA A 31 6.23 5.41 -0.49
C ALA A 31 6.63 6.43 0.59
N ILE A 32 6.77 6.00 1.85
CA ILE A 32 7.22 6.85 2.96
C ILE A 32 8.66 7.33 2.74
N LEU A 33 9.57 6.45 2.30
CA LEU A 33 10.95 6.82 2.01
C LEU A 33 11.05 7.81 0.86
N ASP A 34 10.30 7.59 -0.22
CA ASP A 34 10.28 8.50 -1.37
C ASP A 34 9.69 9.86 -0.99
N LEU A 35 8.64 9.85 -0.16
CA LEU A 35 8.08 11.07 0.43
C LEU A 35 9.13 11.82 1.25
N ALA A 36 9.83 11.14 2.14
CA ALA A 36 10.84 11.74 3.01
C ALA A 36 11.97 12.38 2.20
N ARG A 37 12.49 11.68 1.19
CA ARG A 37 13.56 12.19 0.30
C ARG A 37 13.12 13.36 -0.56
N ARG A 38 11.83 13.43 -0.92
CA ARG A 38 11.27 14.55 -1.68
C ARG A 38 11.14 15.82 -0.83
N LEU A 39 10.84 15.66 0.47
CA LEU A 39 10.51 16.78 1.35
C LEU A 39 11.69 17.28 2.19
N GLY A 40 12.77 16.50 2.32
CA GLY A 40 13.93 16.89 3.11
C GLY A 40 15.11 15.95 2.91
N ALA A 41 16.12 16.10 3.77
CA ALA A 41 17.24 15.17 3.90
C ALA A 41 16.99 14.27 5.12
N PRO A 42 16.50 13.02 4.93
CA PRO A 42 16.17 12.14 6.05
C PRO A 42 17.43 11.76 6.84
N ASP A 43 17.49 12.15 8.11
CA ASP A 43 18.63 11.85 9.00
C ASP A 43 18.29 10.83 10.10
N LEU A 44 17.00 10.62 10.34
CA LEU A 44 16.46 9.60 11.22
C LEU A 44 15.21 9.02 10.58
N ILE A 45 15.13 7.69 10.54
CA ILE A 45 13.97 6.97 9.99
C ILE A 45 13.64 5.80 10.90
N ARG A 46 12.56 5.94 11.66
CA ARG A 46 12.14 4.95 12.67
C ARG A 46 10.68 4.57 12.48
N ALA A 47 10.41 3.29 12.71
CA ALA A 47 9.06 2.74 12.81
C ALA A 47 8.84 2.29 14.26
N TYR A 48 7.74 2.68 14.88
CA TYR A 48 7.44 2.42 16.29
C TYR A 48 6.24 1.49 16.36
N GLY A 49 6.38 0.39 17.10
CA GLY A 49 5.27 -0.54 17.28
C GLY A 49 5.71 -1.75 18.08
N ASN A 50 4.75 -2.59 18.43
CA ASN A 50 5.08 -3.82 19.14
C ASN A 50 5.75 -4.80 18.16
N ALA A 51 7.07 -4.91 18.21
CA ALA A 51 7.85 -5.85 17.39
C ALA A 51 7.36 -7.32 17.40
N CYS A 52 6.65 -7.77 18.44
CA CYS A 52 6.01 -9.09 18.44
C CYS A 52 4.82 -9.17 17.48
N HIS A 53 4.14 -8.05 17.21
CA HIS A 53 2.99 -7.93 16.32
C HIS A 53 3.31 -7.29 14.95
N ARG A 54 4.46 -6.62 14.86
CA ARG A 54 4.93 -5.90 13.67
C ARG A 54 6.38 -6.28 13.26
N PRO A 55 6.76 -7.57 13.26
CA PRO A 55 8.13 -7.99 12.93
C PRO A 55 8.53 -7.68 11.49
N GLU A 56 7.56 -7.45 10.59
CA GLU A 56 7.81 -7.11 9.19
C GLU A 56 8.61 -5.82 9.02
N TRP A 57 8.47 -4.85 9.92
CA TRP A 57 9.15 -3.56 9.86
C TRP A 57 10.67 -3.67 10.09
N ASP A 58 11.12 -4.67 10.85
CA ASP A 58 12.54 -4.93 11.09
C ASP A 58 13.28 -5.37 9.80
N ARG A 59 12.53 -5.92 8.84
CA ARG A 59 13.08 -6.39 7.55
C ARG A 59 13.09 -5.31 6.47
N VAL A 60 12.52 -4.14 6.73
CA VAL A 60 12.39 -3.07 5.74
C VAL A 60 13.70 -2.27 5.68
N PRO A 61 14.40 -2.24 4.53
CA PRO A 61 15.65 -1.50 4.40
C PRO A 61 15.45 0.00 4.67
N GLY A 62 16.33 0.57 5.49
CA GLY A 62 16.34 2.00 5.80
C GLY A 62 15.42 2.42 6.95
N PHE A 63 14.64 1.51 7.53
CA PHE A 63 13.90 1.76 8.77
C PHE A 63 14.58 1.07 9.95
N HIS A 64 14.51 1.71 11.11
CA HIS A 64 14.84 1.09 12.38
C HIS A 64 13.56 0.88 13.19
N LEU A 65 13.23 -0.37 13.52
CA LEU A 65 12.07 -0.71 14.33
C LEU A 65 12.37 -0.46 15.82
N ILE A 66 11.56 0.39 16.45
CA ILE A 66 11.58 0.65 17.88
C ILE A 66 10.43 -0.15 18.53
N HIS A 67 10.80 -1.14 19.34
CA HIS A 67 9.84 -1.97 20.06
C HIS A 67 9.16 -1.17 21.17
N SER A 68 7.84 -0.98 21.07
CA SER A 68 7.06 -0.23 22.07
C SER A 68 6.59 -1.05 23.27
N GLY A 69 6.73 -2.38 23.23
CA GLY A 69 6.23 -3.26 24.27
C GLY A 69 4.70 -3.40 24.25
N SER A 70 4.14 -3.73 25.40
CA SER A 70 2.70 -3.99 25.56
C SER A 70 2.04 -2.86 26.35
N GLY A 71 1.32 -1.98 25.65
CA GLY A 71 0.55 -0.90 26.28
C GLY A 71 -0.25 -0.13 25.24
N LYS A 72 -1.49 0.23 25.57
CA LYS A 72 -2.46 0.83 24.61
C LYS A 72 -1.89 2.07 23.90
N ASN A 73 -1.13 2.89 24.61
CA ASN A 73 -0.57 4.15 24.10
C ASN A 73 0.97 4.14 24.09
N ALA A 74 1.60 2.96 24.19
CA ALA A 74 3.04 2.86 24.33
C ALA A 74 3.79 3.37 23.07
N THR A 75 3.27 3.01 21.90
CA THR A 75 3.78 3.47 20.60
C THR A 75 3.72 4.99 20.47
N ASP A 76 2.56 5.59 20.76
CA ASP A 76 2.37 7.04 20.66
C ASP A 76 3.28 7.81 21.62
N MET A 77 3.43 7.31 22.86
CA MET A 77 4.32 7.91 23.85
C MET A 77 5.77 7.90 23.40
N LEU A 78 6.27 6.79 22.83
CA LEU A 78 7.64 6.72 22.33
C LEU A 78 7.87 7.65 21.13
N ILE A 79 6.92 7.72 20.19
CA ILE A 79 6.99 8.68 19.08
C ILE A 79 7.05 10.11 19.62
N CYS A 80 6.17 10.45 20.58
CA CYS A 80 6.15 11.79 21.18
C CYS A 80 7.47 12.12 21.87
N LEU A 81 8.04 11.18 22.64
CA LEU A 81 9.31 11.35 23.34
C LEU A 81 10.45 11.62 22.37
N ASP A 82 10.65 10.74 21.38
CA ASP A 82 11.75 10.87 20.43
C ASP A 82 11.60 12.11 19.53
N ALA A 83 10.38 12.40 19.05
CA ALA A 83 10.14 13.59 18.22
C ALA A 83 10.42 14.89 18.99
N MET A 84 10.02 14.96 20.26
CA MET A 84 10.30 16.11 21.10
C MET A 84 11.78 16.20 21.50
N GLU A 85 12.46 15.07 21.75
CA GLU A 85 13.91 15.03 22.01
C GLU A 85 14.67 15.59 20.81
N ARG A 86 14.32 15.16 19.59
CA ARG A 86 14.90 15.65 18.33
C ARG A 86 14.71 17.15 18.12
N ALA A 87 13.51 17.65 18.44
CA ALA A 87 13.22 19.08 18.38
C ALA A 87 13.99 19.87 19.44
N LEU A 88 14.07 19.38 20.68
CA LEU A 88 14.74 20.05 21.80
C LEU A 88 16.26 20.08 21.65
N SER A 89 16.83 19.01 21.10
CA SER A 89 18.26 18.89 20.80
C SER A 89 18.67 19.61 19.51
N GLN A 90 17.73 20.27 18.82
CA GLN A 90 17.94 20.99 17.56
C GLN A 90 18.59 20.12 16.48
N GLN A 91 18.27 18.83 16.48
CA GLN A 91 18.87 17.90 15.54
C GLN A 91 18.04 17.74 14.27
N CYS A 92 16.83 18.31 14.19
CA CYS A 92 16.05 18.37 12.95
C CYS A 92 15.43 19.75 12.74
N GLU A 93 15.17 20.05 11.47
CA GLU A 93 14.47 21.27 11.02
C GLU A 93 13.05 20.94 10.56
N ALA A 94 12.83 19.67 10.18
CA ALA A 94 11.54 19.14 9.80
C ALA A 94 11.29 17.77 10.46
N VAL A 95 10.02 17.47 10.66
CA VAL A 95 9.55 16.19 11.18
C VAL A 95 8.47 15.64 10.24
N LEU A 96 8.59 14.37 9.87
CA LEU A 96 7.56 13.62 9.16
C LEU A 96 6.89 12.66 10.15
N LEU A 97 5.63 12.94 10.51
CA LEU A 97 4.76 12.10 11.33
C LEU A 97 3.88 11.26 10.42
N VAL A 98 4.15 9.96 10.35
CA VAL A 98 3.40 9.02 9.51
C VAL A 98 2.42 8.25 10.38
N SER A 99 1.20 8.77 10.50
CA SER A 99 0.08 8.13 11.22
C SER A 99 -1.25 8.69 10.72
N SER A 100 -2.32 7.92 10.94
CA SER A 100 -3.71 8.38 10.74
C SER A 100 -4.43 8.66 12.07
N ASP A 101 -3.73 8.55 13.21
CA ASP A 101 -4.30 8.81 14.53
C ASP A 101 -4.39 10.33 14.81
N GLN A 102 -5.53 10.76 15.32
CA GLN A 102 -5.77 12.14 15.71
C GLN A 102 -4.98 12.55 16.97
N ASP A 103 -4.53 11.60 17.79
CA ASP A 103 -3.90 11.89 19.07
C ASP A 103 -2.53 12.60 18.90
N PHE A 104 -1.92 12.51 17.71
CA PHE A 104 -0.72 13.28 17.35
C PHE A 104 -0.95 14.77 17.08
N THR A 105 -2.21 15.25 17.10
CA THR A 105 -2.54 16.68 16.89
C THR A 105 -1.74 17.60 17.81
N HIS A 106 -1.69 17.29 19.11
CA HIS A 106 -0.99 18.14 20.08
C HIS A 106 0.53 18.13 19.89
N LEU A 107 1.09 16.98 19.52
CA LEU A 107 2.51 16.86 19.17
C LEU A 107 2.83 17.74 17.96
N ALA A 108 2.04 17.64 16.89
CA ALA A 108 2.22 18.44 15.67
C ALA A 108 2.18 19.95 15.95
N THR A 109 1.19 20.40 16.73
CA THR A 109 1.11 21.81 17.17
C THR A 109 2.37 22.20 17.94
N ARG A 110 2.80 21.39 18.90
CA ARG A 110 3.95 21.72 19.76
C ARG A 110 5.27 21.78 19.01
N LEU A 111 5.47 20.91 18.02
CA LEU A 111 6.66 20.92 17.15
C LEU A 111 6.68 22.19 16.27
N ARG A 112 5.52 22.62 15.75
CA ARG A 112 5.40 23.88 14.99
C ARG A 112 5.65 25.12 15.83
N GLU A 113 5.13 25.16 17.06
CA GLU A 113 5.42 26.24 18.01
C GLU A 113 6.93 26.40 18.27
N ARG A 114 7.71 25.34 18.09
CA ARG A 114 9.18 25.35 18.19
C ARG A 114 9.90 25.74 16.90
N GLY A 115 9.16 26.04 15.84
CA GLY A 115 9.69 26.48 14.54
C GLY A 115 10.04 25.34 13.58
N LEU A 116 9.70 24.09 13.89
CA LEU A 116 9.92 22.98 12.97
C LEU A 116 8.84 22.92 11.89
N THR A 117 9.23 22.47 10.70
CA THR A 117 8.25 22.10 9.66
C THR A 117 7.67 20.73 10.00
N VAL A 118 6.38 20.65 10.27
CA VAL A 118 5.71 19.37 10.57
C VAL A 118 4.96 18.89 9.34
N ILE A 119 5.39 17.76 8.80
CA ILE A 119 4.73 17.07 7.70
C ILE A 119 3.95 15.91 8.30
N GLY A 120 2.64 15.91 8.12
CA GLY A 120 1.80 14.75 8.41
C GLY A 120 1.68 13.87 7.16
N ALA A 121 1.65 12.55 7.34
CA ALA A 121 1.33 11.62 6.27
C ALA A 121 0.42 10.50 6.77
N GLY A 122 -0.65 10.21 6.05
CA GLY A 122 -1.64 9.21 6.47
C GLY A 122 -2.68 8.93 5.41
N GLU A 123 -3.68 8.11 5.75
CA GLU A 123 -4.75 7.75 4.82
C GLU A 123 -5.68 8.93 4.51
N ALA A 124 -6.43 8.85 3.41
CA ALA A 124 -7.43 9.86 3.04
C ALA A 124 -8.46 10.15 4.14
N LYS A 125 -8.80 9.16 4.98
CA LYS A 125 -9.75 9.30 6.10
C LYS A 125 -9.18 9.99 7.34
N THR A 126 -7.90 10.40 7.33
CA THR A 126 -7.26 11.06 8.47
C THR A 126 -8.00 12.35 8.85
N SER A 127 -8.19 12.58 10.16
CA SER A 127 -9.02 13.68 10.67
C SER A 127 -8.52 15.06 10.21
N GLU A 128 -9.47 15.96 9.93
CA GLU A 128 -9.16 17.35 9.57
C GLU A 128 -8.37 18.08 10.67
N ARG A 129 -8.63 17.72 11.93
CA ARG A 129 -7.94 18.29 13.09
C ARG A 129 -6.44 18.02 13.06
N PHE A 130 -6.02 16.78 12.80
CA PHE A 130 -4.61 16.43 12.70
C PHE A 130 -3.97 17.06 11.45
N ARG A 131 -4.68 17.03 10.31
CA ARG A 131 -4.23 17.66 9.06
C ARG A 131 -3.94 19.16 9.25
N ALA A 132 -4.85 19.90 9.89
CA ALA A 132 -4.70 21.33 10.16
C ALA A 132 -3.61 21.65 11.20
N ALA A 133 -3.28 20.70 12.08
CA ALA A 133 -2.18 20.86 13.03
C ALA A 133 -0.81 20.73 12.35
N CYS A 134 -0.70 20.02 11.21
CA CYS A 134 0.52 19.92 10.42
C CYS A 134 0.78 21.20 9.58
N SER A 135 2.03 21.41 9.17
CA SER A 135 2.39 22.46 8.20
C SER A 135 1.97 22.05 6.79
N VAL A 136 2.15 20.77 6.45
CA VAL A 136 1.72 20.13 5.21
C VAL A 136 1.20 18.74 5.57
N PHE A 137 0.19 18.27 4.85
CA PHE A 137 -0.30 16.90 4.99
C PHE A 137 -0.31 16.19 3.64
N GLU A 138 0.31 15.02 3.59
CA GLU A 138 0.43 14.19 2.38
C GLU A 138 -0.39 12.92 2.55
N GLU A 139 -1.26 12.65 1.57
CA GLU A 139 -2.04 11.41 1.59
C GLU A 139 -1.16 10.25 1.11
N LEU A 140 -1.03 9.24 1.96
CA LEU A 140 -0.44 7.97 1.55
C LEU A 140 -1.51 7.19 0.80
N ALA A 141 -1.25 6.94 -0.48
CA ALA A 141 -2.05 6.00 -1.23
C ALA A 141 -2.05 4.66 -0.48
N ALA A 142 -3.24 4.09 -0.26
CA ALA A 142 -3.35 2.76 0.29
C ALA A 142 -2.40 1.85 -0.48
N PRO A 143 -1.61 1.00 0.21
CA PRO A 143 -0.65 0.15 -0.46
C PRO A 143 -1.44 -0.61 -1.52
N VAL A 144 -1.08 -0.36 -2.78
CA VAL A 144 -1.51 -1.22 -3.87
C VAL A 144 -0.78 -2.52 -3.60
N SER A 145 -1.29 -3.31 -2.66
CA SER A 145 -1.06 -4.74 -2.71
C SER A 145 -1.38 -5.08 -4.16
N PRO A 146 -0.51 -5.79 -4.90
CA PRO A 146 -1.10 -6.73 -5.82
C PRO A 146 -2.03 -7.52 -4.91
N ARG A 147 -3.34 -7.25 -4.97
CA ARG A 147 -4.35 -8.01 -4.20
C ARG A 147 -3.83 -9.43 -4.27
N SER A 148 -3.61 -10.07 -3.13
CA SER A 148 -3.47 -11.51 -3.07
C SER A 148 -4.73 -12.01 -3.76
N THR A 149 -4.58 -12.19 -5.04
CA THR A 149 -5.66 -12.57 -5.92
C THR A 149 -5.90 -13.98 -5.48
N PRO A 150 -7.10 -14.30 -5.00
CA PRO A 150 -7.36 -15.64 -4.50
C PRO A 150 -6.85 -16.60 -5.58
N PRO A 151 -6.02 -17.58 -5.21
CA PRO A 151 -5.53 -18.54 -6.20
C PRO A 151 -6.74 -19.12 -6.93
N PRO A 152 -6.57 -19.51 -8.21
CA PRO A 152 -7.66 -20.02 -9.01
C PRO A 152 -8.44 -21.07 -8.22
N ASP A 153 -9.75 -20.88 -8.07
CA ASP A 153 -10.59 -21.86 -7.38
C ASP A 153 -10.95 -23.02 -8.32
N ASP A 154 -11.71 -23.99 -7.81
CA ASP A 154 -12.18 -25.15 -8.59
C ASP A 154 -12.99 -24.71 -9.82
N LEU A 155 -13.75 -23.62 -9.72
CA LEU A 155 -14.51 -23.07 -10.83
C LEU A 155 -13.57 -22.45 -11.89
N ASP A 156 -12.52 -21.73 -11.47
CA ASP A 156 -11.51 -21.22 -12.39
C ASP A 156 -10.76 -22.34 -13.11
N SER A 157 -10.49 -23.45 -12.43
CA SER A 157 -9.82 -24.61 -13.00
C SER A 157 -10.68 -25.26 -14.10
N LYS A 158 -11.99 -25.37 -13.87
CA LYS A 158 -12.97 -25.85 -14.87
C LYS A 158 -13.10 -24.92 -16.07
N ILE A 159 -13.14 -23.61 -15.83
CA ILE A 159 -13.16 -22.60 -16.90
C ILE A 159 -11.88 -22.66 -17.72
N HIS A 160 -10.73 -22.83 -17.05
CA HIS A 160 -9.44 -23.00 -17.70
C HIS A 160 -9.39 -24.24 -18.59
N GLU A 161 -9.95 -25.36 -18.14
CA GLU A 161 -10.06 -26.60 -18.91
C GLU A 161 -10.95 -26.43 -20.16
N ILE A 162 -12.03 -25.65 -20.06
CA ILE A 162 -12.93 -25.37 -21.19
C ILE A 162 -12.29 -24.43 -22.20
N ILE A 163 -11.53 -23.44 -21.74
CA ILE A 163 -10.86 -22.47 -22.61
C ILE A 163 -9.58 -23.05 -23.23
N LYS A 164 -9.00 -24.11 -22.65
CA LYS A 164 -7.87 -24.86 -23.22
C LYS A 164 -8.26 -26.24 -23.80
N PRO A 165 -8.76 -26.28 -25.04
CA PRO A 165 -8.69 -27.49 -25.83
C PRO A 165 -8.07 -27.20 -27.20
N ASP A 166 -6.86 -26.64 -27.25
CA ASP A 166 -5.82 -27.04 -28.22
C ASP A 166 -4.51 -26.29 -27.93
N ASN A 167 -3.39 -26.95 -28.12
CA ASN A 167 -2.07 -26.48 -27.67
C ASN A 167 -1.47 -25.40 -28.60
N SER A 168 -2.28 -24.46 -29.07
CA SER A 168 -1.85 -23.40 -29.98
C SER A 168 -2.75 -22.16 -29.90
N ASN A 169 -2.29 -21.21 -29.07
CA ASN A 169 -2.48 -19.76 -29.21
C ASN A 169 -3.86 -19.14 -28.83
N ARG A 170 -3.86 -18.35 -27.74
CA ARG A 170 -4.68 -17.14 -27.49
C ARG A 170 -6.17 -17.15 -27.90
N GLN A 171 -6.87 -18.29 -27.84
CA GLN A 171 -8.28 -18.32 -28.25
C GLN A 171 -9.18 -17.70 -27.17
N SER A 172 -9.86 -16.60 -27.53
CA SER A 172 -11.00 -16.08 -26.76
C SER A 172 -12.26 -16.82 -27.20
N ILE A 173 -13.12 -17.19 -26.25
CA ILE A 173 -14.41 -17.81 -26.52
C ILE A 173 -15.55 -16.85 -26.14
N PRO A 174 -16.70 -16.86 -26.82
CA PRO A 174 -17.88 -16.14 -26.37
C PRO A 174 -18.33 -16.62 -24.98
N VAL A 175 -18.80 -15.69 -24.13
CA VAL A 175 -19.34 -16.03 -22.80
C VAL A 175 -20.55 -16.98 -22.90
N THR A 176 -21.32 -16.90 -23.99
CA THR A 176 -22.41 -17.84 -24.30
C THR A 176 -21.90 -19.27 -24.52
N GLN A 177 -20.77 -19.42 -25.22
CA GLN A 177 -20.12 -20.71 -25.42
C GLN A 177 -19.51 -21.25 -24.12
N LEU A 178 -18.92 -20.38 -23.28
CA LEU A 178 -18.46 -20.75 -21.95
C LEU A 178 -19.61 -21.31 -21.11
N SER A 179 -20.74 -20.60 -21.07
CA SER A 179 -21.93 -21.03 -20.31
C SER A 179 -22.45 -22.39 -20.76
N ASN A 180 -22.54 -22.61 -22.08
CA ASN A 180 -22.99 -23.89 -22.63
C ASN A 180 -22.01 -25.03 -22.31
N SER A 181 -20.70 -24.76 -22.39
CA SER A 181 -19.65 -25.76 -22.13
C SER A 181 -19.56 -26.12 -20.64
N MET A 182 -19.74 -25.14 -19.75
CA MET A 182 -19.80 -25.34 -18.30
C MET A 182 -20.98 -26.22 -17.90
N TRP A 183 -22.14 -26.03 -18.52
CA TRP A 183 -23.29 -26.91 -18.30
C TRP A 183 -23.06 -28.32 -18.88
N ALA A 184 -22.51 -28.41 -20.10
CA ALA A 184 -22.29 -29.69 -20.75
C ALA A 184 -21.29 -30.58 -19.99
N LYS A 185 -20.16 -30.00 -19.57
CA LYS A 185 -19.02 -30.74 -18.99
C LYS A 185 -19.04 -30.82 -17.46
N HIS A 186 -19.48 -29.76 -16.78
CA HIS A 186 -19.42 -29.67 -15.32
C HIS A 186 -20.78 -29.52 -14.64
N LYS A 187 -21.89 -29.54 -15.41
CA LYS A 187 -23.27 -29.37 -14.91
C LYS A 187 -23.44 -28.14 -14.02
N PHE A 188 -22.65 -27.10 -14.27
CA PHE A 188 -22.61 -25.90 -13.45
C PHE A 188 -23.38 -24.75 -14.11
N LYS A 189 -24.13 -23.99 -13.31
CA LYS A 189 -24.81 -22.77 -13.73
C LYS A 189 -24.32 -21.57 -12.91
N ILE A 190 -23.92 -20.50 -13.59
CA ILE A 190 -23.46 -19.26 -12.92
C ILE A 190 -24.56 -18.59 -12.09
N SER A 191 -25.83 -18.88 -12.38
CA SER A 191 -26.98 -18.39 -11.61
C SER A 191 -27.03 -18.94 -10.18
N GLU A 192 -26.37 -20.08 -9.93
CA GLU A 192 -26.25 -20.71 -8.60
C GLU A 192 -25.01 -20.20 -7.83
N HIS A 193 -24.18 -19.37 -8.47
CA HIS A 193 -23.01 -18.73 -7.87
C HIS A 193 -23.38 -17.34 -7.27
N PRO A 194 -22.69 -16.86 -6.23
CA PRO A 194 -22.92 -15.52 -5.66
C PRO A 194 -22.90 -14.36 -6.67
N ASP A 195 -22.05 -14.44 -7.71
CA ASP A 195 -21.94 -13.42 -8.76
C ASP A 195 -23.13 -13.42 -9.76
N LYS A 196 -23.96 -14.48 -9.78
CA LYS A 196 -25.19 -14.66 -10.59
C LYS A 196 -25.03 -14.58 -12.12
N ASN A 197 -23.99 -13.95 -12.65
CA ASN A 197 -23.73 -13.83 -14.08
C ASN A 197 -22.22 -13.88 -14.39
N TRP A 198 -21.90 -14.28 -15.63
CA TRP A 198 -20.51 -14.48 -16.08
C TRP A 198 -19.74 -13.17 -16.22
N THR A 199 -20.42 -12.07 -16.56
CA THR A 199 -19.77 -10.76 -16.75
C THR A 199 -19.19 -10.24 -15.44
N ASP A 200 -19.94 -10.36 -14.34
CA ASP A 200 -19.53 -9.95 -13.00
C ASP A 200 -18.45 -10.90 -12.47
N TYR A 201 -18.64 -12.21 -12.58
CA TYR A 201 -17.65 -13.20 -12.15
C TYR A 201 -16.28 -13.00 -12.82
N LEU A 202 -16.26 -12.86 -14.15
CA LEU A 202 -15.03 -12.66 -14.92
C LEU A 202 -14.46 -11.25 -14.72
N GLY A 203 -15.33 -10.25 -14.56
CA GLY A 203 -14.98 -8.85 -14.31
C GLY A 203 -14.34 -8.62 -12.94
N HIS A 204 -14.73 -9.39 -11.92
CA HIS A 204 -14.06 -9.39 -10.62
C HIS A 204 -12.67 -10.03 -10.68
N ARG A 205 -12.42 -10.89 -11.68
CA ARG A 205 -11.21 -11.71 -11.83
C ARG A 205 -10.36 -11.32 -13.04
N THR A 206 -10.16 -10.02 -13.26
CA THR A 206 -9.32 -9.48 -14.36
C THR A 206 -7.85 -9.92 -14.31
N HIS A 207 -7.40 -10.51 -13.21
CA HIS A 207 -6.07 -11.09 -13.06
C HIS A 207 -5.97 -12.50 -13.68
N LEU A 208 -7.06 -13.28 -13.70
CA LEU A 208 -7.14 -14.60 -14.35
C LEU A 208 -7.65 -14.49 -15.79
N TYR A 209 -8.55 -13.54 -16.05
CA TYR A 209 -9.27 -13.45 -17.32
C TYR A 209 -9.07 -12.09 -18.00
N GLU A 210 -9.20 -12.13 -19.32
CA GLU A 210 -9.28 -10.97 -20.18
C GLU A 210 -10.63 -11.02 -20.90
N VAL A 211 -11.48 -10.04 -20.65
CA VAL A 211 -12.82 -9.94 -21.24
C VAL A 211 -12.83 -8.81 -22.26
N ALA A 212 -13.28 -9.11 -23.48
CA ALA A 212 -13.36 -8.14 -24.56
C ALA A 212 -14.77 -8.17 -25.18
N VAL A 213 -15.37 -7.00 -25.36
CA VAL A 213 -16.66 -6.85 -26.04
C VAL A 213 -16.39 -6.43 -27.48
N THR A 214 -16.74 -7.27 -28.45
CA THR A 214 -16.61 -6.97 -29.88
C THR A 214 -17.96 -7.09 -30.54
N LYS A 215 -18.46 -5.99 -31.14
CA LYS A 215 -19.74 -5.93 -31.87
C LYS A 215 -20.93 -6.55 -31.09
N GLY A 216 -21.05 -6.22 -29.81
CA GLY A 216 -22.13 -6.71 -28.94
C GLY A 216 -21.96 -8.14 -28.41
N THR A 217 -20.86 -8.82 -28.73
CA THR A 217 -20.53 -10.14 -28.17
C THR A 217 -19.41 -10.03 -27.14
N THR A 218 -19.67 -10.48 -25.91
CA THR A 218 -18.65 -10.58 -24.86
C THR A 218 -17.85 -11.86 -25.03
N THR A 219 -16.54 -11.72 -25.19
CA THR A 219 -15.59 -12.82 -25.30
C THR A 219 -14.66 -12.83 -24.09
N VAL A 220 -14.21 -14.01 -23.68
CA VAL A 220 -13.33 -14.23 -22.53
C VAL A 220 -12.13 -15.07 -22.92
N ARG A 221 -10.96 -14.75 -22.37
CA ARG A 221 -9.73 -15.51 -22.50
C ARG A 221 -9.04 -15.67 -21.14
N CYS A 222 -8.45 -16.84 -20.87
CA CYS A 222 -7.58 -17.02 -19.71
C CYS A 222 -6.19 -16.37 -19.94
N LYS A 223 -5.62 -15.79 -18.89
CA LYS A 223 -4.24 -15.31 -18.86
C LYS A 223 -3.31 -16.48 -18.49
N PRO A 224 -2.45 -16.98 -19.41
CA PRO A 224 -1.67 -18.20 -19.15
C PRO A 224 -0.69 -18.07 -17.97
N ALA A 225 -0.19 -16.86 -17.71
CA ALA A 225 0.71 -16.59 -16.58
C ALA A 225 0.03 -16.78 -15.21
N ALA A 226 -1.29 -16.58 -15.12
CA ALA A 226 -2.02 -16.62 -13.87
C ALA A 226 -2.35 -18.05 -13.40
N PHE A 227 -2.37 -19.02 -14.32
CA PHE A 227 -2.66 -20.44 -14.04
C PHE A 227 -1.40 -21.31 -13.95
N LYS A 228 -0.19 -20.75 -14.11
CA LYS A 228 1.09 -21.48 -13.99
C LYS A 228 1.61 -21.58 -12.54
N ILE A 229 1.06 -20.79 -11.61
CA ILE A 229 1.56 -20.68 -10.23
C ILE A 229 1.07 -21.84 -9.34
N ALA A 230 0.05 -22.60 -9.77
CA ALA A 230 -0.58 -23.65 -8.96
C ALA A 230 -0.01 -25.07 -9.17
N ALA A 231 1.14 -25.23 -9.84
CA ALA A 231 1.67 -26.55 -10.25
C ALA A 231 3.04 -26.92 -9.65
N ASN A 232 3.45 -26.33 -8.52
CA ASN A 232 4.64 -26.73 -7.78
C ASN A 232 4.32 -27.03 -6.31
#